data_AF-L1JX27-F1
#
_entry.id   AF-L1JX27-F1
#
_cell.length_a   1.000
_cell.length_b   1.000
_cell.length_c   1.000
_cell.angle_alpha   90.00
_cell.angle_beta   90.00
_cell.angle_gamma   90.00
#
_symmetry.space_group_name_H-M   'P 1'
#
loop_
_entity.id
_entity.type
_entity.pdbx_description
1 polymer ?
#
loop_
_entity_poly.entity_id
_entity_poly.type
_entity_poly.pdbx_seq_one_letter_code
_entity_poly.pdbx_strand_id
1 'polypeptide(L)' 'MSSHVDVNVKDRSGRTAMHAAAAAGNVQVVKFLLKESASLEERDGYGKTAVEEAERCRRQEVAELLRDH' A
#
# COMPACT_ATOMS: atom_id res chain seq x y z
N MET A 1 21.66 -15.22 -4.58
CA MET A 1 21.75 -13.78 -4.26
C MET A 1 20.38 -13.36 -3.79
N SER A 2 20.19 -13.07 -2.49
CA SER A 2 18.92 -12.53 -2.03
C SER A 2 18.94 -11.04 -2.33
N SER A 3 18.33 -10.64 -3.44
CA SER A 3 18.11 -9.22 -3.72
C SER A 3 17.10 -8.73 -2.69
N HIS A 4 17.57 -8.04 -1.66
CA HIS A 4 16.69 -7.39 -0.70
C HIS A 4 15.98 -6.25 -1.45
N VAL A 5 14.72 -6.49 -1.82
CA VAL A 5 13.87 -5.49 -2.47
C VAL A 5 13.27 -4.64 -1.37
N ASP A 6 13.56 -3.35 -1.38
CA ASP A 6 12.88 -2.40 -0.52
C ASP A 6 11.45 -2.16 -1.04
N VAL A 7 10.45 -2.59 -0.27
CA VAL A 7 9.03 -2.49 -0.61
C VAL A 7 8.42 -1.12 -0.32
N ASN A 8 9.16 -0.24 0.38
CA ASN A 8 8.72 1.09 0.79
C ASN A 8 9.19 2.19 -0.17
N VAL A 9 9.83 1.81 -1.29
CA VAL A 9 10.27 2.76 -2.32
C VAL A 9 9.09 3.59 -2.82
N LYS A 10 9.30 4.91 -2.87
CA LYS A 10 8.32 5.88 -3.34
C LYS A 10 8.55 6.24 -4.80
N ASP A 11 7.46 6.36 -5.55
CA ASP A 11 7.47 6.95 -6.88
C ASP A 11 7.65 8.48 -6.82
N ARG A 12 7.66 9.15 -7.98
CA ARG A 12 7.81 10.62 -8.07
C ARG A 12 6.68 11.39 -7.38
N SER A 13 5.54 10.75 -7.14
CA SER A 13 4.38 11.31 -6.44
C SER A 13 4.36 10.91 -4.97
N GLY A 14 5.44 10.35 -4.43
CA GLY A 14 5.54 9.90 -3.04
C GLY A 14 4.81 8.59 -2.75
N ARG A 15 4.23 7.92 -3.74
CA ARG A 15 3.43 6.71 -3.53
C ARG A 15 4.30 5.47 -3.47
N THR A 16 4.04 4.60 -2.52
CA THR A 16 4.63 3.25 -2.45
C THR A 16 3.86 2.25 -3.30
N ALA A 17 4.40 1.05 -3.48
CA ALA A 17 3.70 -0.06 -4.11
C ALA A 17 2.35 -0.36 -3.42
N MET A 18 2.27 -0.14 -2.11
CA MET A 18 1.06 -0.34 -1.33
C MET A 18 -0.05 0.65 -1.67
N HIS A 19 0.27 1.93 -1.91
CA HIS A 19 -0.71 2.91 -2.40
C HIS A 19 -1.29 2.50 -3.76
N ALA A 20 -0.44 2.01 -4.67
CA ALA A 20 -0.89 1.56 -5.98
C ALA A 20 -1.80 0.32 -5.86
N ALA A 21 -1.43 -0.65 -5.03
CA ALA A 21 -2.23 -1.84 -4.77
C ALA A 21 -3.58 -1.50 -4.10
N ALA A 22 -3.57 -0.56 -3.15
CA ALA A 22 -4.75 -0.03 -2.47
C ALA A 22 -5.71 0.67 -3.43
N ALA A 23 -5.22 1.58 -4.29
CA ALA A 23 -6.04 2.25 -5.30
C ALA A 23 -6.65 1.26 -6.30
N ALA A 24 -5.85 0.26 -6.71
CA ALA A 24 -6.28 -0.77 -7.64
C ALA A 24 -7.31 -1.75 -7.03
N GLY A 25 -7.35 -1.88 -5.69
CA GLY A 25 -8.17 -2.88 -5.01
C GLY A 25 -7.58 -4.29 -5.09
N ASN A 26 -6.27 -4.42 -5.29
CA ASN A 26 -5.61 -5.69 -5.54
C ASN A 26 -5.21 -6.38 -4.23
N VAL A 27 -6.16 -7.09 -3.62
CA VAL A 27 -6.01 -7.79 -2.33
C VAL A 27 -4.78 -8.71 -2.29
N GLN A 28 -4.50 -9.45 -3.36
CA GLN A 28 -3.36 -10.37 -3.40
C GLN A 28 -2.02 -9.66 -3.31
N VAL A 29 -1.89 -8.51 -3.99
CA VAL A 29 -0.68 -7.69 -3.93
C VAL A 29 -0.53 -7.04 -2.56
N VAL A 30 -1.63 -6.59 -1.96
CA VAL A 30 -1.61 -6.03 -0.60
C VAL A 30 -1.15 -7.07 0.43
N LYS A 31 -1.69 -8.30 0.38
CA LYS A 31 -1.24 -9.40 1.25
C LYS A 31 0.23 -9.74 1.06
N PHE A 32 0.70 -9.73 -0.19
CA PHE A 32 2.12 -9.95 -0.48
C PHE A 32 2.99 -8.86 0.15
N LEU A 33 2.63 -7.59 -0.03
CA LEU A 33 3.38 -6.46 0.53
C LEU A 33 3.36 -6.44 2.06
N LEU A 34 2.24 -6.79 2.70
CA LEU A 34 2.16 -6.98 4.15
C LEU A 34 3.12 -8.06 4.65
N LYS A 35 3.21 -9.18 3.93
CA LYS A 35 4.14 -10.26 4.25
C LYS A 35 5.59 -9.82 4.17
N GLU A 36 5.91 -8.93 3.23
CA GLU A 36 7.23 -8.31 3.09
C GLU A 36 7.48 -7.14 4.06
N SER A 37 6.61 -6.95 5.07
CA SER A 37 6.71 -5.88 6.08
C SER A 37 6.71 -4.47 5.48
N ALA A 38 5.87 -4.24 4.45
CA ALA A 38 5.63 -2.91 3.92
C ALA A 38 5.01 -1.99 4.98
N SER A 39 5.45 -0.73 4.98
CA SER A 39 5.00 0.31 5.90
C SER A 39 3.61 0.81 5.50
N LEU A 40 2.66 0.71 6.44
CA LEU A 40 1.27 1.16 6.28
C LEU A 40 1.10 2.67 6.50
N GLU A 41 2.05 3.26 7.24
CA GLU A 41 2.02 4.66 7.66
C GLU A 41 2.67 5.61 6.64
N GLU A 42 3.23 5.07 5.55
CA GLU A 42 3.78 5.92 4.51
C GLU A 42 2.70 6.80 3.91
N ARG A 43 3.00 8.10 3.85
CA ARG A 43 2.16 9.08 3.17
C ARG A 43 2.66 9.33 1.77
N ASP A 44 1.72 9.40 0.83
CA ASP A 44 1.95 9.87 -0.53
C ASP A 44 2.20 11.39 -0.59
N GLY A 45 2.47 11.91 -1.79
CA GLY A 45 2.69 13.34 -2.02
C GLY A 45 1.46 14.23 -1.76
N TYR A 46 0.28 13.63 -1.53
CA TYR A 46 -0.93 14.33 -1.09
C TYR A 46 -1.17 14.19 0.41
N GLY A 47 -0.25 13.55 1.13
CA GLY A 47 -0.36 13.30 2.56
C GLY A 47 -1.27 12.13 2.92
N LYS A 48 -1.69 11.29 1.97
CA LYS A 48 -2.60 10.17 2.20
C LYS A 48 -1.87 8.86 2.44
N THR A 49 -2.40 8.00 3.29
CA THR A 49 -1.93 6.62 3.49
C THR A 49 -2.54 5.67 2.46
N ALA A 50 -2.03 4.43 2.40
CA ALA A 50 -2.60 3.39 1.55
C ALA A 50 -4.07 3.06 1.92
N VAL A 51 -4.43 3.09 3.21
CA VAL A 51 -5.82 2.89 3.67
C VAL A 51 -6.72 4.00 3.14
N GLU A 52 -6.32 5.26 3.31
CA GLU A 52 -7.09 6.42 2.84
C GLU A 52 -7.26 6.40 1.32
N GLU A 53 -6.24 5.93 0.58
CA GLU A 53 -6.31 5.78 -0.87
C GLU A 53 -7.26 4.64 -1.29
N ALA A 54 -7.31 3.52 -0.55
CA ALA A 54 -8.29 2.46 -0.75
C ALA A 54 -9.72 2.95 -0.49
N GLU A 55 -9.95 3.68 0.60
CA GLU A 55 -11.26 4.26 0.95
C GLU A 55 -11.72 5.26 -0.12
N ARG A 56 -10.82 6.15 -0.57
CA ARG A 56 -11.08 7.10 -1.66
C ARG A 56 -11.50 6.40 -2.95
N CYS A 57 -10.88 5.27 -3.26
CA CYS A 57 -11.19 4.46 -4.44
C CYS A 57 -12.33 3.46 -4.22
N ARG A 58 -13.01 3.49 -3.07
CA ARG A 58 -14.09 2.57 -2.66
C ARG A 58 -13.66 1.09 -2.69
N ARG A 59 -12.42 0.80 -2.32
CA ARG A 59 -11.86 -0.55 -2.21
C ARG A 59 -12.03 -1.07 -0.78
N GLN A 60 -13.29 -1.34 -0.40
CA GLN A 60 -13.65 -1.69 0.98
C GLN A 60 -12.88 -2.91 1.49
N GLU A 61 -12.81 -3.99 0.71
CA GLU A 61 -12.08 -5.22 1.11
C GLU A 61 -10.59 -4.94 1.41
N VAL A 62 -9.94 -4.08 0.63
CA VAL A 62 -8.55 -3.70 0.87
C VAL A 62 -8.42 -2.77 2.06
N ALA A 63 -9.32 -1.81 2.22
CA ALA A 63 -9.32 -0.89 3.34
C ALA A 63 -9.52 -1.62 4.68
N GLU A 64 -10.43 -2.60 4.72
CA GLU A 64 -10.64 -3.48 5.88
C GLU A 64 -9.39 -4.31 6.16
N LEU A 65 -8.83 -4.96 5.13
CA LEU A 65 -7.63 -5.78 5.28
C LEU A 65 -6.42 -4.99 5.80
N LEU A 66 -6.23 -3.75 5.33
CA LEU A 66 -5.17 -2.87 5.80
C LEU A 66 -5.43 -2.31 7.20
N ARG A 67 -6.70 -2.22 7.65
CA ARG A 67 -7.07 -1.76 8.99
C ARG A 67 -6.91 -2.86 10.05
N ASP A 68 -6.98 -4.12 9.63
CA ASP A 68 -6.79 -5.30 10.46
C ASP A 68 -5.31 -5.63 10.75
N HIS A 69 -4.36 -4.91 10.13
CA HIS A 69 -2.91 -5.08 10.30
C HIS A 69 -2.28 -3.83 10.92
#